data_AF-I2E898-F1
#
_entry.id   AF-I2E898-F1
#
_cell.length_a   1.000
_cell.length_b   1.000
_cell.length_c   1.000
_cell.angle_alpha   90.00
_cell.angle_beta   90.00
_cell.angle_gamma   90.00
#
_symmetry.space_group_name_H-M   'P 1'
#
loop_
_entity.id
_entity.type
_entity.pdbx_description
1 polymer ?
#
loop_
_entity_poly.entity_id
_entity_poly.type
_entity_poly.pdbx_seq_one_letter_code
_entity_poly.pdbx_strand_id
1 'polypeptide(L)'
;PTGLRARGRRTWKDLASDEMTPEQRILLEESCRSADRLDELDALLRGKGAWFDLDIPDGSEVATVVVDRALAEARQQQNVLKQLLVTFRQLSPGAKPQERGSRGAYGSGSSVVAKDEVGERRASRRGDWRSA
;
A
#
# COMPACT_ATOMS: atom_id res chain seq x y z
N PRO A 1 -11.79 -17.49 8.12
CA PRO A 1 -10.39 -17.76 8.53
C PRO A 1 -10.28 -17.82 10.06
N THR A 2 -9.47 -18.74 10.57
CA THR A 2 -9.22 -18.89 12.01
C THR A 2 -8.30 -17.79 12.53
N GLY A 3 -8.40 -17.46 13.82
CA GLY A 3 -7.50 -16.51 14.49
C GLY A 3 -7.72 -15.02 14.17
N LEU A 4 -8.71 -14.65 13.36
CA LEU A 4 -9.03 -13.24 13.10
C LEU A 4 -9.58 -12.55 14.34
N ARG A 5 -9.17 -11.29 14.57
CA ARG A 5 -9.71 -10.40 15.61
C ARG A 5 -10.87 -9.57 15.06
N ALA A 6 -11.30 -8.56 15.83
CA ALA A 6 -12.56 -7.88 15.58
C ALA A 6 -12.63 -7.21 14.20
N ARG A 7 -11.55 -6.52 13.76
CA ARG A 7 -11.54 -5.83 12.48
C ARG A 7 -11.41 -6.78 11.31
N GLY A 8 -10.51 -7.76 11.37
CA GLY A 8 -10.36 -8.80 10.37
C GLY A 8 -11.65 -9.60 10.17
N ARG A 9 -12.36 -9.95 11.25
CA ARG A 9 -13.68 -10.62 11.14
C ARG A 9 -14.72 -9.74 10.46
N ARG A 10 -14.76 -8.43 10.74
CA ARG A 10 -15.67 -7.49 10.04
C ARG A 10 -15.32 -7.41 8.56
N THR A 11 -14.05 -7.17 8.23
CA THR A 11 -13.57 -7.13 6.83
C THR A 11 -13.91 -8.41 6.07
N TRP A 12 -13.70 -9.58 6.69
CA TRP A 12 -14.08 -10.87 6.10
C TRP A 12 -15.58 -10.95 5.84
N LYS A 13 -16.40 -10.60 6.84
CA LYS A 13 -17.86 -10.64 6.71
C LYS A 13 -18.36 -9.73 5.59
N ASP A 14 -17.75 -8.57 5.42
CA ASP A 14 -18.21 -7.54 4.48
C ASP A 14 -17.79 -7.83 3.02
N LEU A 15 -16.67 -8.55 2.82
CA LEU A 15 -16.08 -8.74 1.50
C LEU A 15 -16.07 -10.19 0.99
N ALA A 16 -16.20 -11.17 1.88
CA ALA A 16 -16.17 -12.57 1.46
C ALA A 16 -17.44 -12.92 0.68
N SER A 17 -17.25 -13.69 -0.38
CA SER A 17 -18.32 -14.30 -1.17
C SER A 17 -18.02 -15.78 -1.39
N ASP A 18 -19.06 -16.58 -1.60
CA ASP A 18 -18.94 -18.00 -1.92
C ASP A 18 -18.36 -18.23 -3.33
N GLU A 19 -18.50 -17.24 -4.22
CA GLU A 19 -18.01 -17.29 -5.60
C GLU A 19 -16.54 -16.88 -5.75
N MET A 20 -15.83 -16.66 -4.64
CA MET A 20 -14.43 -16.22 -4.71
C MET A 20 -13.51 -17.30 -5.27
N THR A 21 -12.59 -16.88 -6.14
CA THR A 21 -11.49 -17.75 -6.57
C THR A 21 -10.53 -18.03 -5.40
N PRO A 22 -9.72 -19.11 -5.46
CA PRO A 22 -8.72 -19.39 -4.44
C PRO A 22 -7.76 -18.22 -4.19
N GLU A 23 -7.35 -17.50 -5.23
CA GLU A 23 -6.44 -16.34 -5.14
C GLU A 23 -7.11 -15.17 -4.42
N GLN A 24 -8.37 -14.87 -4.74
CA GLN A 24 -9.15 -13.85 -4.04
C GLN A 24 -9.31 -14.19 -2.57
N ARG A 25 -9.56 -15.47 -2.25
CA ARG A 25 -9.67 -15.94 -0.86
C ARG A 25 -8.38 -15.68 -0.10
N ILE A 26 -7.23 -16.09 -0.64
CA ILE A 26 -5.92 -15.87 -0.01
C ILE A 26 -5.66 -14.37 0.22
N LEU A 27 -5.91 -13.53 -0.79
CA LEU A 27 -5.73 -12.08 -0.67
C LEU A 27 -6.63 -11.48 0.41
N LEU A 28 -7.88 -11.94 0.52
CA LEU A 28 -8.80 -11.46 1.55
C LEU A 28 -8.37 -11.93 2.95
N GLU A 29 -7.89 -13.15 3.09
CA GLU A 29 -7.36 -13.67 4.35
C GLU A 29 -6.18 -12.84 4.86
N GLU A 30 -5.21 -12.57 3.99
CA GLU A 30 -4.06 -11.73 4.33
C GLU A 30 -4.46 -10.28 4.60
N SER A 31 -5.43 -9.74 3.84
CA SER A 31 -6.00 -8.40 4.12
C SER A 31 -6.62 -8.33 5.51
N CYS A 32 -7.35 -9.37 5.94
CA CYS A 32 -7.94 -9.43 7.27
C CYS A 32 -6.87 -9.47 8.38
N ARG A 33 -5.82 -10.26 8.19
CA ARG A 33 -4.69 -10.35 9.13
C ARG A 33 -3.91 -9.04 9.23
N SER A 34 -3.63 -8.38 8.10
CA SER A 34 -2.99 -7.05 8.09
C SER A 34 -3.86 -5.99 8.77
N ALA A 35 -5.19 -6.05 8.59
CA ALA A 35 -6.10 -5.14 9.27
C ALA A 35 -6.08 -5.33 10.80
N ASP A 36 -6.07 -6.57 11.29
CA ASP A 36 -5.94 -6.86 12.71
C ASP A 36 -4.59 -6.40 13.27
N ARG A 37 -3.49 -6.61 12.53
CA ARG A 37 -2.15 -6.13 12.93
C ARG A 37 -2.09 -4.61 13.02
N LEU A 38 -2.77 -3.89 12.13
CA LEU A 38 -2.84 -2.43 12.18
C LEU A 38 -3.58 -1.92 13.42
N ASP A 39 -4.61 -2.62 13.88
CA ASP A 39 -5.30 -2.26 15.13
C ASP A 39 -4.39 -2.48 16.35
N GLU A 40 -3.57 -3.54 16.35
CA GLU A 40 -2.56 -3.74 17.39
C GLU A 40 -1.49 -2.65 17.40
N LEU A 41 -0.98 -2.28 16.22
CA LEU A 41 0.02 -1.21 16.09
C LEU A 41 -0.56 0.16 16.48
N ASP A 42 -1.82 0.42 16.15
CA ASP A 42 -2.52 1.63 16.60
C ASP A 42 -2.72 1.64 18.13
N ALA A 43 -3.05 0.50 18.73
CA ALA A 43 -3.13 0.37 20.18
C ALA A 43 -1.76 0.67 20.84
N LEU A 44 -0.68 0.10 20.30
CA LEU A 44 0.69 0.36 20.73
C LEU A 44 1.06 1.84 20.63
N LEU A 45 0.78 2.48 19.50
CA LEU A 45 1.04 3.91 19.28
C LEU A 45 0.23 4.82 20.22
N ARG A 46 -0.92 4.35 20.70
CA ARG A 46 -1.76 5.05 21.69
C ARG A 46 -1.37 4.77 23.14
N GLY A 47 -0.30 4.00 23.37
CA GLY A 47 0.11 3.56 24.71
C GLY A 47 -0.92 2.63 25.37
N LYS A 48 -1.75 1.94 24.59
CA LYS A 48 -2.77 1.00 25.06
C LYS A 48 -2.35 -0.42 24.68
N GLY A 49 -1.95 -1.21 25.69
CA GLY A 49 -1.54 -2.60 25.53
C GLY A 49 -0.10 -2.84 25.99
N ALA A 50 0.11 -3.94 26.72
CA ALA A 50 1.44 -4.41 27.10
C ALA A 50 1.97 -5.28 25.96
N TRP A 51 3.10 -4.91 25.35
CA TRP A 51 3.70 -5.71 24.27
C TRP A 51 4.90 -6.53 24.72
N PHE A 52 5.29 -6.37 25.98
CA PHE A 52 6.42 -7.05 26.57
C PHE A 52 6.17 -7.16 28.07
N ASP A 53 6.27 -8.36 28.60
CA ASP A 53 6.37 -8.62 30.04
C ASP A 53 7.87 -8.63 30.37
N LEU A 54 8.28 -7.70 31.23
CA LEU A 54 9.65 -7.58 31.69
C LEU A 54 9.77 -8.33 33.01
N ASP A 55 10.39 -9.50 32.99
CA ASP A 55 10.79 -10.16 34.23
C ASP A 55 12.13 -9.56 34.68
N ILE A 56 12.11 -8.76 35.75
CA ILE A 56 13.31 -8.14 36.33
C ILE A 56 13.76 -9.05 37.48
N PRO A 57 14.95 -9.68 37.40
CA PRO A 57 15.48 -10.49 38.49
C PRO A 57 15.65 -9.65 39.77
N ASP A 58 15.32 -10.24 40.93
CA ASP A 58 15.48 -9.63 42.25
C ASP A 58 16.88 -9.00 42.40
N GLY A 59 16.91 -7.68 42.66
CA GLY A 59 18.15 -6.93 42.88
C GLY A 59 18.61 -6.04 41.72
N SER A 60 17.86 -5.97 40.61
CA SER A 60 18.09 -4.97 39.55
C SER A 60 17.02 -3.87 39.57
N GLU A 61 17.45 -2.60 39.61
CA GLU A 61 16.55 -1.47 39.94
C GLU A 61 15.79 -0.89 38.74
N VAL A 62 16.28 -1.02 37.49
CA VAL A 62 15.60 -0.46 36.31
C VAL A 62 15.97 -1.22 35.04
N ALA A 63 14.98 -1.64 34.25
CA ALA A 63 15.19 -2.01 32.85
C ALA A 63 14.36 -1.12 31.92
N THR A 64 15.05 -0.48 30.96
CA THR A 64 14.43 0.40 29.97
C THR A 64 14.18 -0.40 28.70
N VAL A 65 12.91 -0.61 28.35
CA VAL A 65 12.52 -1.22 27.08
C VAL A 65 12.05 -0.16 26.12
N VAL A 66 12.86 0.07 25.08
CA VAL A 66 12.56 1.00 24.00
C VAL A 66 11.98 0.21 22.84
N VAL A 67 10.65 0.26 22.68
CA VAL A 67 9.99 -0.22 21.46
C VAL A 67 10.01 0.91 20.43
N ASP A 68 11.11 1.03 19.69
CA ASP A 68 11.23 1.99 18.59
C ASP A 68 10.59 1.43 17.30
N ARG A 69 10.23 2.33 16.38
CA ARG A 69 9.75 2.05 15.00
C ARG A 69 8.34 1.50 14.82
N ALA A 70 7.51 1.42 15.87
CA ALA A 70 6.10 1.04 15.74
C ALA A 70 5.34 1.86 14.67
N LEU A 71 5.64 3.15 14.57
CA LEU A 71 5.03 4.03 13.56
C LEU A 71 5.49 3.70 12.14
N ALA A 72 6.77 3.35 11.97
CA ALA A 72 7.30 2.97 10.67
C ALA A 72 6.69 1.65 10.19
N GLU A 73 6.58 0.67 11.09
CA GLU A 73 5.91 -0.61 10.82
C GLU A 73 4.44 -0.41 10.47
N ALA A 74 3.72 0.42 11.24
CA ALA A 74 2.32 0.74 10.95
C ALA A 74 2.14 1.31 9.53
N ARG A 75 3.02 2.21 9.10
CA ARG A 75 2.99 2.77 7.73
C ARG A 75 3.28 1.72 6.66
N GLN A 76 4.20 0.80 6.92
CA GLN A 76 4.48 -0.32 6.01
C GLN A 76 3.27 -1.24 5.88
N GLN A 77 2.68 -1.66 7.00
CA GLN A 77 1.47 -2.49 7.01
C GLN A 77 0.26 -1.80 6.34
N GLN A 78 0.11 -0.47 6.48
CA GLN A 78 -0.90 0.30 5.77
C GLN A 78 -0.72 0.21 4.24
N ASN A 79 0.53 0.29 3.76
CA ASN A 79 0.82 0.16 2.34
C ASN A 79 0.55 -1.27 1.82
N VAL A 80 0.93 -2.28 2.60
CA VAL A 80 0.65 -3.69 2.27
C VAL A 80 -0.85 -3.93 2.19
N LEU A 81 -1.63 -3.53 3.21
CA LEU A 81 -3.08 -3.68 3.22
C LEU A 81 -3.72 -2.97 2.01
N LYS A 82 -3.27 -1.75 1.69
CA LYS A 82 -3.75 -1.02 0.51
C LYS A 82 -3.50 -1.80 -0.78
N GLN A 83 -2.32 -2.39 -0.95
CA GLN A 83 -1.97 -3.17 -2.14
C GLN A 83 -2.81 -4.44 -2.23
N LEU A 84 -2.95 -5.19 -1.13
CA LEU A 84 -3.78 -6.39 -1.08
C LEU A 84 -5.24 -6.11 -1.46
N LEU A 85 -5.83 -5.03 -0.93
CA LEU A 85 -7.21 -4.65 -1.25
C LEU A 85 -7.38 -4.18 -2.70
N VAL A 86 -6.38 -3.50 -3.27
CA VAL A 86 -6.40 -3.12 -4.69
C VAL A 86 -6.34 -4.37 -5.58
N THR A 87 -5.43 -5.30 -5.30
CA THR A 87 -5.31 -6.55 -6.05
C THR A 87 -6.57 -7.40 -5.92
N PHE A 88 -7.13 -7.53 -4.71
CA PHE A 88 -8.40 -8.22 -4.47
C PHE A 88 -9.53 -7.62 -5.30
N ARG A 89 -9.66 -6.28 -5.31
CA ARG A 89 -10.66 -5.59 -6.12
C ARG A 89 -10.45 -5.83 -7.62
N GLN A 90 -9.22 -5.80 -8.11
CA GLN A 90 -8.93 -6.00 -9.53
C GLN A 90 -9.30 -7.41 -10.02
N LEU A 91 -9.18 -8.41 -9.15
CA LEU A 91 -9.60 -9.76 -9.46
C LEU A 91 -11.12 -9.96 -9.34
N SER A 92 -11.84 -9.04 -8.71
CA SER A 92 -13.28 -9.18 -8.47
C SER A 92 -14.09 -9.10 -9.78
N PRO A 93 -15.18 -9.87 -9.93
CA PRO A 93 -16.03 -9.82 -11.11
C PRO A 93 -16.57 -8.39 -11.36
N GLY A 94 -16.51 -7.92 -12.61
CA GLY A 94 -16.98 -6.58 -12.98
C GLY A 94 -16.07 -5.43 -12.56
N ALA A 95 -14.85 -5.71 -12.09
CA ALA A 95 -13.87 -4.67 -11.79
C ALA A 95 -13.53 -3.85 -13.04
N LYS A 96 -13.98 -2.59 -13.06
CA LYS A 96 -13.54 -1.63 -14.07
C LYS A 96 -12.06 -1.32 -13.83
N PRO A 97 -11.19 -1.38 -14.86
CA PRO A 97 -9.80 -0.97 -14.75
C PRO A 97 -9.74 0.41 -14.10
N GLN A 98 -8.91 0.56 -13.07
CA GLN A 98 -8.71 1.87 -12.47
C GLN A 98 -8.03 2.75 -13.51
N GLU A 99 -8.80 3.66 -14.11
CA GLU A 99 -8.27 4.66 -15.05
C GLU A 99 -7.24 5.51 -14.31
N ARG A 100 -5.98 5.12 -14.42
CA ARG A 100 -4.86 6.01 -14.17
C ARG A 100 -4.71 6.82 -15.45
N GLY A 101 -5.42 7.95 -15.53
CA GLY A 101 -5.07 8.97 -16.52
C GLY A 101 -3.56 9.20 -16.44
N SER A 102 -2.89 9.21 -17.61
CA SER A 102 -1.44 9.32 -17.67
C SER A 102 -0.96 10.49 -16.82
N ARG A 103 -0.25 10.18 -15.75
CA ARG A 103 0.47 11.19 -14.98
C ARG A 103 1.79 11.45 -15.70
N GLY A 104 1.78 12.41 -16.61
CA GLY A 104 2.96 12.88 -17.33
C GLY A 104 2.61 13.50 -18.67
N ALA A 105 3.53 14.28 -19.23
CA ALA A 105 3.41 14.94 -20.53
C ALA A 105 3.15 13.99 -21.72
N TYR A 106 3.18 12.67 -21.48
CA TYR A 106 2.82 11.63 -22.41
C TYR A 106 1.51 10.98 -21.97
N GLY A 107 0.45 11.79 -21.97
CA GLY A 107 -0.91 11.28 -21.98
C GLY A 107 -1.23 10.70 -23.33
N SER A 108 -1.50 9.39 -23.39
CA SER A 108 -2.06 8.75 -24.57
C SER A 108 -3.48 9.27 -24.77
N GLY A 109 -3.57 10.45 -25.37
CA GLY A 109 -4.80 11.12 -25.72
C GLY A 109 -4.67 11.65 -27.14
N SER A 110 -5.25 10.90 -28.07
CA SER A 110 -5.63 11.35 -29.41
C SER A 110 -4.50 11.75 -30.35
N SER A 111 -4.30 10.94 -31.39
CA SER A 111 -3.64 11.31 -32.63
C SER A 111 -4.39 12.48 -33.30
N VAL A 112 -4.11 13.71 -32.88
CA VAL A 112 -4.40 14.91 -33.65
C VAL A 112 -3.08 15.63 -33.83
N VAL A 113 -2.43 15.32 -34.96
CA VAL A 113 -1.48 16.16 -35.70
C VAL A 113 -0.85 17.29 -34.87
N ALA A 114 -0.07 16.93 -33.86
CA ALA A 114 0.84 17.86 -33.21
C ALA A 114 2.07 17.90 -34.10
N LYS A 115 2.08 18.82 -35.07
CA LYS A 115 3.26 19.10 -35.89
C LYS A 115 4.47 19.25 -34.98
N ASP A 116 5.54 18.58 -35.38
CA ASP A 116 6.77 18.37 -34.64
C ASP A 116 7.63 19.66 -34.58
N GLU A 117 7.03 20.78 -34.17
CA GLU A 117 7.67 22.10 -34.12
C GLU A 117 8.85 22.14 -33.14
N VAL A 118 8.81 21.27 -32.11
CA VAL A 118 9.87 21.18 -31.10
C VAL A 118 11.06 20.39 -31.64
N GLY A 119 10.83 19.40 -32.51
CA GLY A 119 11.88 18.69 -33.25
C GLY A 119 12.60 19.63 -34.21
N GLU A 120 11.84 20.43 -34.97
CA GLU A 120 12.38 21.40 -35.94
C GLU A 120 13.21 22.50 -35.27
N ARG A 121 12.78 23.04 -34.11
CA ARG A 121 13.56 24.03 -33.34
C ARG A 121 14.87 23.47 -32.78
N ARG A 122 14.95 22.16 -32.51
CA ARG A 122 16.20 21.50 -32.06
C ARG A 122 17.14 21.19 -33.22
N ALA A 123 16.61 21.01 -34.43
CA ALA A 123 17.41 20.82 -35.63
C ALA A 123 18.06 22.14 -36.08
N SER A 124 17.32 23.26 -36.05
CA SER A 124 17.86 24.57 -36.46
C SER A 124 18.99 25.06 -35.55
N ARG A 125 18.93 24.78 -34.24
CA ARG A 125 19.98 25.17 -33.28
C ARG A 125 21.28 24.36 -33.37
N ARG A 126 21.32 23.23 -34.07
CA ARG A 126 22.54 22.39 -34.20
C ARG A 126 23.39 22.70 -35.43
N GLY A 127 22.88 23.46 -36.40
CA GLY A 127 23.60 23.82 -37.63
C GLY A 127 24.52 25.03 -37.50
N ASP A 128 24.35 25.88 -36.49
CA ASP A 128 24.81 27.27 -36.52
C ASP A 128 26.11 27.56 -35.74
N TRP A 129 26.83 26.54 -35.26
CA TRP A 129 28.07 26.73 -34.49
C TRP A 129 29.36 26.55 -35.32
N ARG A 130 29.25 26.16 -36.60
CA ARG A 130 30.41 25.85 -37.47
C ARG A 130 30.71 26.91 -38.55
N SER A 131 30.23 28.14 -38.39
CA SER A 131 30.57 29.25 -39.28
C SER A 131 30.82 30.52 -38.51
N ALA A 132 32.00 30.59 -37.88
CA ALA A 132 32.71 31.81 -37.49
C ALA A 132 34.20 31.51 -37.46
#